data_AF-A0A9D8RZ42-F1
#
_entry.id   AF-A0A9D8RZ42-F1
#
_cell.length_a   1.000
_cell.length_b   1.000
_cell.length_c   1.000
_cell.angle_alpha   90.00
_cell.angle_beta   90.00
_cell.angle_gamma   90.00
#
_symmetry.space_group_name_H-M   'P 1'
#
loop_
_entity.id
_entity.type
_entity.pdbx_description
1 polymer ?
#
loop_
_entity_poly.entity_id
_entity_poly.type
_entity_poly.pdbx_seq_one_letter_code
_entity_poly.pdbx_strand_id
1 'polypeptide(L)'
;MDDNEERAKNIIQRYRFDFDKIPKQEIVELIQKEIENYHEGSSEYIRVLCGYLYCIGNASDAELIKRAKYGINFDVGCMIDGEWIESLLSNDADGQRNAIIKYFIEYYCSYLDE
;
A
#
# COMPACT_ATOMS: atom_id res chain seq x y z
N MET A 1 3.24 -13.94 -16.33
CA MET A 1 3.20 -13.03 -15.18
C MET A 1 3.61 -11.68 -15.73
N ASP A 2 2.77 -10.66 -15.54
CA ASP A 2 3.10 -9.28 -15.89
C ASP A 2 4.27 -8.82 -15.00
N ASP A 3 5.22 -8.04 -15.54
CA ASP A 3 6.36 -7.50 -14.80
C ASP A 3 5.89 -6.76 -13.52
N ASN A 4 4.72 -6.11 -13.58
CA ASN A 4 4.15 -5.42 -12.42
C ASN A 4 3.58 -6.37 -11.35
N GLU A 5 3.01 -7.49 -11.77
CA GLU A 5 2.53 -8.54 -10.86
C GLU A 5 3.72 -9.18 -10.14
N GLU A 6 4.82 -9.40 -10.85
CA GLU A 6 6.06 -9.92 -10.26
C GLU A 6 6.66 -8.92 -9.26
N ARG A 7 6.64 -7.61 -9.55
CA ARG A 7 7.06 -6.56 -8.61
C ARG A 7 6.24 -6.58 -7.33
N ALA A 8 4.92 -6.74 -7.43
CA ALA A 8 4.02 -6.88 -6.29
C ALA A 8 4.35 -8.15 -5.48
N LYS A 9 4.43 -9.32 -6.13
CA LYS A 9 4.77 -10.57 -5.45
C LYS A 9 6.14 -10.50 -4.78
N ASN A 10 7.15 -9.93 -5.43
CA ASN A 10 8.50 -9.80 -4.88
C ASN A 10 8.55 -8.93 -3.62
N ILE A 11 7.86 -7.78 -3.61
CA ILE A 11 7.84 -6.91 -2.43
C ILE A 11 7.08 -7.57 -1.27
N ILE A 12 5.97 -8.26 -1.58
CA ILE A 12 5.22 -9.02 -0.57
C ILE A 12 6.06 -10.16 -0.01
N GLN A 13 6.78 -10.90 -0.85
CA GLN A 13 7.62 -12.00 -0.40
C GLN A 13 8.82 -11.52 0.42
N ARG A 14 9.39 -10.37 0.08
CA ARG A 14 10.54 -9.77 0.77
C ARG A 14 10.23 -9.39 2.21
N TYR A 15 9.09 -8.74 2.44
CA TYR A 15 8.73 -8.22 3.76
C TYR A 15 7.67 -9.06 4.48
N ARG A 16 6.89 -9.84 3.72
CA ARG A 16 5.70 -10.53 4.20
C ARG A 16 4.82 -9.56 4.99
N PHE A 17 4.49 -9.89 6.21
CA PHE A 17 3.73 -9.04 7.11
C PHE A 17 4.52 -8.79 8.40
N ASP A 18 5.86 -8.87 8.32
CA ASP A 18 6.79 -8.55 9.41
C ASP A 18 7.03 -7.04 9.42
N PHE A 19 6.01 -6.30 9.82
CA PHE A 19 5.94 -4.83 9.73
C PHE A 19 7.10 -4.14 10.45
N ASP A 20 7.61 -4.72 11.54
CA ASP A 20 8.75 -4.20 12.31
C ASP A 20 10.06 -4.17 11.50
N LYS A 21 10.16 -4.99 10.44
CA LYS A 21 11.35 -5.08 9.58
C LYS A 21 11.24 -4.27 8.30
N ILE A 22 10.09 -3.66 8.02
CA ILE A 22 9.88 -2.89 6.79
C ILE A 22 10.50 -1.50 6.97
N PRO A 23 11.52 -1.12 6.18
CA PRO A 23 12.09 0.22 6.26
C PRO A 23 11.08 1.23 5.67
N LYS A 24 10.41 2.01 6.54
CA LYS A 24 9.40 2.98 6.09
C LYS A 24 9.89 3.91 4.98
N GLN A 25 11.13 4.39 5.09
CA GLN A 25 11.74 5.28 4.11
C GLN A 25 11.85 4.64 2.72
N GLU A 26 12.17 3.34 2.65
CA GLU A 26 12.22 2.60 1.38
C GLU A 26 10.84 2.55 0.73
N ILE A 27 9.78 2.27 1.51
CA ILE A 27 8.39 2.25 1.00
C ILE A 27 7.97 3.62 0.49
N VAL A 28 8.28 4.69 1.24
CA VAL A 28 7.99 6.08 0.84
C VAL A 28 8.65 6.42 -0.50
N GLU A 29 9.92 6.09 -0.67
CA GLU A 29 10.67 6.36 -1.90
C GLU A 29 10.10 5.57 -3.09
N LEU A 30 9.69 4.32 -2.88
CA LEU A 30 9.06 3.51 -3.92
C LEU A 30 7.71 4.10 -4.36
N ILE A 31 6.86 4.54 -3.43
CA ILE A 31 5.58 5.18 -3.76
C ILE A 31 5.82 6.48 -4.54
N GLN A 32 6.77 7.31 -4.10
CA GLN A 32 7.10 8.55 -4.80
C GLN A 32 7.54 8.29 -6.25
N LYS A 33 8.39 7.28 -6.47
CA LYS A 33 8.82 6.87 -7.82
C LYS A 33 7.64 6.46 -8.70
N GLU A 34 6.68 5.69 -8.17
CA GLU A 34 5.49 5.29 -8.95
C GLU A 34 4.55 6.46 -9.24
N ILE A 35 4.46 7.44 -8.34
CA ILE A 35 3.68 8.67 -8.60
C ILE A 35 4.34 9.51 -9.70
N GLU A 36 5.67 9.66 -9.67
CA GLU A 36 6.41 10.46 -10.64
C GLU A 36 6.50 9.81 -12.02
N ASN A 37 6.67 8.49 -12.06
CA ASN A 37 6.83 7.70 -13.27
C ASN A 37 5.91 6.48 -13.22
N TYR A 38 4.60 6.72 -13.39
CA TYR A 38 3.62 5.65 -13.40
C TYR A 38 3.86 4.69 -14.56
N HIS A 39 3.92 3.39 -14.23
CA HIS A 39 3.93 2.32 -15.22
C HIS A 39 2.51 1.76 -15.36
N GLU A 40 1.99 1.68 -16.58
CA GLU A 40 0.71 1.03 -16.85
C GLU A 40 0.71 -0.40 -16.29
N GLY A 41 -0.36 -0.79 -15.58
CA GLY A 41 -0.46 -2.10 -14.90
C GLY A 41 0.15 -2.16 -13.49
N SER A 42 0.85 -1.13 -13.01
CA SER A 42 1.47 -1.12 -11.67
C SER A 42 0.51 -0.92 -10.50
N SER A 43 -0.80 -0.89 -10.74
CA SER A 43 -1.81 -0.56 -9.72
C SER A 43 -1.74 -1.47 -8.49
N GLU A 44 -1.50 -2.77 -8.66
CA GLU A 44 -1.38 -3.71 -7.54
C GLU A 44 -0.08 -3.48 -6.75
N TYR A 45 1.03 -3.23 -7.44
CA TYR A 45 2.30 -2.89 -6.80
C TYR A 45 2.17 -1.63 -5.94
N ILE A 46 1.55 -0.57 -6.48
CA ILE A 46 1.28 0.67 -5.77
C ILE A 46 0.36 0.43 -4.56
N ARG A 47 -0.67 -0.40 -4.71
CA ARG A 47 -1.60 -0.75 -3.62
C ARG A 47 -0.87 -1.44 -2.47
N VAL A 48 0.01 -2.41 -2.76
CA VAL A 48 0.83 -3.08 -1.74
C VAL A 48 1.70 -2.07 -1.00
N LEU A 49 2.41 -1.20 -1.72
CA LEU A 49 3.27 -0.20 -1.11
C LEU A 49 2.49 0.75 -0.20
N CYS A 50 1.33 1.23 -0.65
CA CYS A 50 0.46 2.07 0.15
C CYS A 50 -0.09 1.34 1.39
N GLY A 51 -0.40 0.05 1.26
CA GLY A 51 -0.87 -0.77 2.37
C GLY A 51 0.23 -1.03 3.40
N TYR A 52 1.47 -1.23 2.96
CA TYR A 52 2.62 -1.27 3.88
C TYR A 52 2.82 0.06 4.59
N LEU A 53 2.78 1.18 3.86
CA LEU A 53 2.88 2.51 4.47
C LEU A 53 1.74 2.76 5.46
N TYR A 54 0.53 2.28 5.18
CA TYR A 54 -0.60 2.32 6.12
C TYR A 54 -0.32 1.49 7.39
N CYS A 55 0.24 0.29 7.26
CA CYS A 55 0.54 -0.59 8.40
C CYS A 55 1.63 -0.01 9.31
N ILE A 56 2.70 0.55 8.73
CA ILE A 56 3.90 1.00 9.48
C ILE A 56 3.93 2.52 9.75
N GLY A 57 3.06 3.28 9.09
CA GLY A 57 3.05 4.72 9.10
C GLY A 57 2.14 5.32 10.17
N ASN A 58 1.94 6.63 10.06
CA ASN A 58 1.07 7.41 10.92
C ASN A 58 0.36 8.51 10.12
N ALA A 59 -0.35 9.41 10.80
CA ALA A 59 -1.10 10.50 10.19
C ALA A 59 -0.31 11.33 9.15
N SER A 60 1.01 11.53 9.33
CA SER A 60 1.82 12.30 8.37
C SER A 60 1.96 11.61 7.02
N ASP A 61 1.82 10.28 6.98
CA ASP A 61 2.00 9.47 5.79
C ASP A 61 0.71 9.41 4.92
N ALA A 62 -0.44 9.83 5.48
CA ALA A 62 -1.74 9.80 4.82
C ALA A 62 -1.77 10.62 3.51
N GLU A 63 -1.07 11.76 3.48
CA GLU A 63 -1.02 12.60 2.28
C GLU A 63 -0.30 11.93 1.11
N LEU A 64 0.72 11.10 1.39
CA LEU A 64 1.39 10.35 0.33
C LEU A 64 0.49 9.26 -0.25
N ILE A 65 -0.24 8.55 0.60
CA ILE A 65 -1.24 7.54 0.18
C ILE A 65 -2.35 8.20 -0.64
N LYS A 66 -2.81 9.38 -0.21
CA LYS A 66 -3.79 10.19 -0.94
C LYS A 66 -3.29 10.59 -2.33
N ARG A 67 -2.03 11.05 -2.42
CA ARG A 67 -1.40 11.37 -3.71
C ARG A 67 -1.25 10.15 -4.60
N ALA A 68 -0.93 8.97 -4.08
CA ALA A 68 -0.89 7.74 -4.86
C ALA A 68 -2.28 7.36 -5.39
N LYS A 69 -3.33 7.51 -4.57
CA LYS A 69 -4.72 7.21 -4.96
C LYS A 69 -5.28 8.14 -6.03
N TYR A 70 -5.06 9.45 -5.90
CA TYR A 70 -5.71 10.46 -6.74
C TYR A 70 -4.78 11.15 -7.75
N GLY A 71 -3.46 11.04 -7.57
CA GLY A 71 -2.46 11.67 -8.42
C GLY A 71 -1.99 10.79 -9.57
N ILE A 72 -2.26 9.49 -9.51
CA ILE A 72 -1.99 8.54 -10.59
C ILE A 72 -3.23 8.47 -11.49
N ASN A 73 -3.02 8.30 -12.80
CA ASN A 73 -4.02 8.45 -13.87
C ASN A 73 -5.45 8.03 -13.45
N PHE A 74 -6.38 9.00 -13.46
CA PHE A 74 -7.76 8.85 -12.98
C PHE A 74 -8.54 7.72 -13.68
N ASP A 75 -8.15 7.36 -14.92
CA ASP A 75 -8.79 6.29 -15.69
C ASP A 75 -8.52 4.88 -15.14
N VAL A 76 -7.49 4.71 -14.29
CA VAL A 76 -7.04 3.40 -13.82
C VAL A 76 -7.20 3.23 -12.30
N GLY A 77 -7.70 4.26 -11.61
CA GLY A 77 -8.03 4.31 -10.17
C GLY A 77 -7.37 3.21 -9.34
N CYS A 78 -6.14 3.45 -8.88
CA CYS A 78 -5.46 2.48 -8.00
C CYS A 78 -6.43 2.05 -6.88
N MET A 79 -6.57 0.73 -6.67
CA MET A 79 -7.47 0.13 -5.68
C MET A 79 -6.99 0.35 -4.24
N ILE A 80 -6.48 1.55 -3.94
CA ILE A 80 -6.13 1.99 -2.59
C ILE A 80 -7.43 2.36 -1.88
N ASP A 81 -7.70 1.74 -0.74
CA ASP A 81 -8.92 2.01 0.01
C ASP A 81 -8.86 3.40 0.67
N GLY A 82 -9.92 4.19 0.47
CA GLY A 82 -10.05 5.52 1.10
C GLY A 82 -10.06 5.43 2.62
N GLU A 83 -10.55 4.31 3.16
CA GLU A 83 -10.56 4.01 4.59
C GLU A 83 -9.16 4.02 5.20
N TRP A 84 -8.10 3.69 4.45
CA TRP A 84 -6.73 3.76 4.95
C TRP A 84 -6.33 5.21 5.28
N ILE A 85 -6.73 6.16 4.44
CA ILE A 85 -6.44 7.58 4.61
C ILE A 85 -7.26 8.12 5.78
N GLU A 86 -8.56 7.82 5.81
CA GLU A 86 -9.47 8.25 6.87
C GLU A 86 -9.03 7.70 8.23
N SER A 87 -8.64 6.42 8.30
CA SER A 87 -8.16 5.78 9.53
C SER A 87 -6.81 6.32 10.02
N LEU A 88 -5.91 6.75 9.14
CA LEU A 88 -4.65 7.40 9.56
C LEU A 88 -4.87 8.82 10.09
N LEU A 89 -5.87 9.52 9.57
CA LEU A 89 -6.18 10.91 9.94
C LEU A 89 -7.14 11.00 11.12
N SER A 90 -7.88 9.93 11.43
CA SER A 90 -8.75 9.88 12.59
C SER A 90 -7.92 9.70 13.87
N ASN A 91 -8.46 10.22 14.98
CA ASN A 91 -7.97 9.88 16.33
C ASN A 91 -8.55 8.52 16.79
N ASP A 92 -8.95 7.66 15.86
CA ASP A 92 -9.79 6.51 16.19
C ASP A 92 -9.00 5.42 16.91
N ALA A 93 -9.72 4.70 17.78
CA ALA A 93 -9.14 3.68 18.64
C ALA A 93 -8.59 2.51 17.81
N ASP A 94 -7.49 1.90 18.28
CA ASP A 94 -6.71 0.83 17.62
C ASP A 94 -7.53 -0.30 16.98
N GLY A 95 -8.78 -0.52 17.40
CA GLY A 95 -9.69 -1.55 16.88
C GLY A 95 -9.99 -1.46 15.38
N GLN A 96 -10.34 -0.29 14.83
CA GLN A 96 -10.67 -0.16 13.40
C GLN A 96 -9.41 -0.40 12.55
N ARG A 97 -8.30 0.25 12.94
CA ARG A 97 -7.02 0.11 12.26
C ARG A 97 -6.56 -1.35 12.20
N ASN A 98 -6.66 -2.07 13.32
CA ASN A 98 -6.28 -3.48 13.39
C ASN A 98 -7.15 -4.37 12.49
N ALA A 99 -8.45 -4.09 12.36
CA ALA A 99 -9.34 -4.83 11.47
C ALA A 99 -8.95 -4.64 9.98
N ILE A 100 -8.63 -3.41 9.58
CA ILE A 100 -8.17 -3.10 8.22
C ILE A 100 -6.82 -3.80 7.94
N ILE A 101 -5.87 -3.74 8.88
CA ILE A 101 -4.57 -4.43 8.74
C ILE A 101 -4.78 -5.94 8.59
N LYS A 102 -5.67 -6.54 9.39
CA LYS A 102 -5.98 -7.97 9.28
C LYS A 102 -6.53 -8.33 7.90
N TYR A 103 -7.48 -7.55 7.39
CA TYR A 103 -8.04 -7.76 6.05
C TYR A 103 -6.96 -7.64 4.96
N PHE A 104 -6.08 -6.64 5.06
CA PHE A 104 -4.93 -6.49 4.16
C PHE A 104 -4.03 -7.72 4.16
N ILE A 105 -3.68 -8.26 5.33
CA ILE A 105 -2.86 -9.47 5.46
C ILE A 105 -3.55 -10.67 4.81
N GLU A 106 -4.83 -10.90 5.14
CA GLU A 106 -5.60 -12.03 4.61
C GLU A 106 -5.67 -11.98 3.08
N TYR A 107 -5.94 -10.80 2.50
CA TYR A 107 -5.95 -10.60 1.05
C TYR A 107 -4.62 -10.99 0.41
N TYR A 108 -3.49 -10.47 0.93
CA TYR A 108 -2.19 -10.72 0.32
C TYR A 108 -1.59 -12.09 0.64
N CYS A 109 -2.05 -12.76 1.70
CA CYS A 109 -1.80 -14.18 1.88
C CYS A 109 -2.41 -14.99 0.73
N SER A 110 -3.70 -14.80 0.46
CA SER A 110 -4.39 -15.49 -0.64
C SER A 110 -3.80 -15.16 -2.01
N TYR A 111 -3.44 -13.89 -2.25
CA TYR A 111 -2.80 -13.45 -3.49
C TYR A 111 -1.46 -14.17 -3.79
N LEU A 112 -0.74 -14.63 -2.76
CA LEU A 112 0.52 -15.36 -2.93
C LEU A 112 0.33 -16.86 -3.18
N ASP A 113 -0.85 -17.39 -2.87
CA ASP A 113 -1.21 -18.79 -3.07
C ASP A 113 -1.78 -19.05 -4.49
N GLU A 114 -2.04 -17.98 -5.27
CA GLU A 114 -2.46 -17.97 -6.68
C GLU A 114 -1.28 -17.95 -7.67
#